data_AF-A0A813MSK6-F1
#
_entry.id   AF-A0A813MSK6-F1
#
_cell.length_a   1.000
_cell.length_b   1.000
_cell.length_c   1.000
_cell.angle_alpha   90.00
_cell.angle_beta   90.00
_cell.angle_gamma   90.00
#
_symmetry.space_group_name_H-M   'P 1'
#
loop_
_entity.id
_entity.type
_entity.pdbx_description
1 polymer ?
#
loop_
_entity_poly.entity_id
_entity_poly.type
_entity_poly.pdbx_seq_one_letter_code
_entity_poly.pdbx_strand_id
1 'polypeptide(L)'
;MITRAEHLPNELWFIIFSYFEAHDLVYTFFKLNYRFTQLLSSNYLTFYIQLNKQNYRYTPYTPTPRWFNRIVNRITCLQSTSQNKCGYIPEYLRQNAQKFIRLQSLTITINSQQTNIIYRILRKLPSLQYLSITCNIQATLLKNILSISTLRIFQLHIKEFLWNIINPLHVNSNIEIFYIHFLYVIDYRLVNCLLAGMSKLRQLDISSNHDLCISLNRKFNDIIFNLLQLRTIKFQGSEHILCIFLKHLQTKIHNLQRLHLNIKCRFFNEDFFRNLIFYWYPIWNKIEKVYFRVEGYILSNDSKQTNQYKKILIIKNKELNNCFKIQWILPNYQISLNTILIISK
;
A
#
# COMPACT_ATOMS: atom_id res chain seq x y z
N MET A 1 24.99 -14.00 -42.14
CA MET A 1 25.17 -14.45 -40.75
C MET A 1 23.86 -15.02 -40.25
N ILE A 2 23.82 -16.30 -39.88
CA ILE A 2 22.62 -16.89 -39.26
C ILE A 2 22.72 -16.60 -37.76
N THR A 3 22.07 -15.54 -37.28
CA THR A 3 21.93 -15.28 -35.85
C THR A 3 20.93 -16.27 -35.26
N ARG A 4 21.43 -17.45 -34.84
CA ARG A 4 20.62 -18.36 -34.03
C ARG A 4 20.48 -17.77 -32.63
N ALA A 5 19.27 -17.78 -32.09
CA ALA A 5 18.97 -17.25 -30.76
C ALA A 5 19.91 -17.84 -29.67
N GLU A 6 20.33 -19.11 -29.84
CA GLU A 6 21.26 -19.82 -28.96
C GLU A 6 22.65 -19.15 -28.79
N HIS A 7 23.06 -18.32 -29.76
CA HIS A 7 24.35 -17.62 -29.75
C HIS A 7 24.31 -16.28 -29.01
N LEU A 8 23.15 -15.86 -28.49
CA LEU A 8 23.10 -14.67 -27.64
C LEU A 8 23.88 -14.90 -26.32
N PRO A 9 24.55 -13.86 -25.80
CA PRO A 9 25.17 -13.87 -24.47
C PRO A 9 24.21 -14.30 -23.36
N ASN A 10 24.75 -14.92 -22.30
CA ASN A 10 23.96 -15.39 -21.15
C ASN A 10 23.16 -14.25 -20.51
N GLU A 11 23.77 -13.07 -20.44
CA GLU A 11 23.23 -11.87 -19.81
C GLU A 11 21.95 -11.42 -20.53
N LEU A 12 21.96 -11.42 -21.86
CA LEU A 12 20.77 -11.09 -22.65
C LEU A 12 19.67 -12.13 -22.45
N TRP A 13 20.01 -13.42 -22.39
CA TRP A 13 19.03 -14.46 -22.09
C TRP A 13 18.43 -14.33 -20.68
N PHE A 14 19.22 -13.97 -19.67
CA PHE A 14 18.69 -13.73 -18.33
C PHE A 14 17.77 -12.51 -18.26
N ILE A 15 18.09 -11.44 -19.02
CA ILE A 15 17.20 -10.29 -19.18
C ILE A 15 15.90 -10.74 -19.84
N ILE A 16 15.96 -11.48 -20.95
CA ILE A 16 14.78 -12.01 -21.64
C ILE A 16 13.95 -12.87 -20.68
N PHE A 17 14.58 -13.81 -19.97
CA PHE A 17 13.91 -14.70 -19.02
C PHE A 17 13.26 -13.96 -17.86
N SER A 18 13.77 -12.79 -17.46
CA SER A 18 13.17 -11.99 -16.39
C SER A 18 11.76 -11.47 -16.72
N TYR A 19 11.38 -11.44 -18.01
CA TYR A 19 10.03 -11.06 -18.45
C TYR A 19 9.02 -12.21 -18.45
N PHE A 20 9.47 -13.45 -18.23
CA PHE A 20 8.60 -14.63 -18.21
C PHE A 20 8.36 -15.10 -16.77
N GLU A 21 7.19 -15.70 -16.52
CA GLU A 21 7.00 -16.40 -15.27
C GLU A 21 7.83 -17.69 -15.23
N ALA A 22 8.27 -18.09 -14.03
CA ALA A 22 9.11 -19.27 -13.86
C ALA A 22 8.51 -20.55 -14.48
N HIS A 23 7.18 -20.66 -14.49
CA HIS A 23 6.52 -21.82 -15.07
C HIS A 23 6.58 -21.82 -16.60
N ASP A 24 6.42 -20.68 -17.26
CA ASP A 24 6.56 -20.54 -18.71
C ASP A 24 7.98 -20.89 -19.15
N LEU A 25 8.97 -20.42 -18.40
CA LEU A 25 10.37 -20.77 -18.63
C LEU A 25 10.61 -22.27 -18.55
N VAL A 26 10.09 -22.92 -17.51
CA VAL A 26 10.28 -24.36 -17.30
C VAL A 26 9.53 -25.18 -18.34
N TYR A 27 8.30 -24.82 -18.72
CA TYR A 27 7.53 -25.61 -19.68
C TYR A 27 8.00 -25.40 -21.12
N THR A 28 8.33 -24.16 -21.49
CA THR A 28 8.69 -23.81 -22.87
C THR A 28 10.17 -24.05 -23.15
N PHE A 29 11.08 -23.66 -22.25
CA PHE A 29 12.51 -23.61 -22.56
C PHE A 29 13.33 -24.77 -22.01
N PHE A 30 12.87 -25.46 -20.95
CA PHE A 30 13.63 -26.57 -20.35
C PHE A 30 13.75 -27.80 -21.26
N LYS A 31 12.90 -27.91 -22.30
CA LYS A 31 12.91 -29.01 -23.27
C LYS A 31 13.47 -28.63 -24.65
N LEU A 32 13.85 -27.38 -24.87
CA LEU A 32 14.31 -26.92 -26.20
C LEU A 32 15.64 -27.57 -26.57
N ASN A 33 16.69 -27.31 -25.80
CA ASN A 33 18.02 -27.86 -26.02
C ASN A 33 18.86 -27.78 -24.74
N TYR A 34 20.05 -28.40 -24.77
CA TYR A 34 20.98 -28.41 -23.64
C TYR A 34 21.40 -27.01 -23.17
N ARG A 35 21.59 -26.07 -24.11
CA ARG A 35 22.00 -24.69 -23.82
C ARG A 35 20.98 -23.96 -22.95
N PHE A 36 19.70 -24.03 -23.30
CA PHE A 36 18.63 -23.43 -22.49
C PHE A 36 18.46 -24.13 -21.15
N THR A 37 18.62 -25.45 -21.08
CA THR A 37 18.62 -26.19 -19.82
C THR A 37 19.74 -25.74 -18.88
N GLN A 38 20.95 -25.47 -19.39
CA GLN A 38 22.04 -24.89 -18.61
C GLN A 38 21.69 -23.47 -18.12
N LEU A 39 21.18 -22.61 -19.00
CA LEU A 39 20.77 -21.25 -18.64
C LEU A 39 19.71 -21.25 -17.53
N LEU A 40 18.68 -22.09 -17.64
CA LEU A 40 17.62 -22.22 -16.64
C LEU A 40 18.11 -22.86 -15.33
N SER A 41 19.18 -23.64 -15.36
CA SER A 41 19.80 -24.23 -14.17
C SER A 41 20.82 -23.28 -13.50
N SER A 42 21.14 -22.15 -14.13
CA SER A 42 22.11 -21.19 -13.63
C SER A 42 21.72 -20.57 -12.29
N ASN A 43 22.68 -20.49 -11.35
CA ASN A 43 22.48 -19.80 -10.07
C ASN A 43 22.35 -18.27 -10.19
N TYR A 44 22.68 -17.71 -11.36
CA TYR A 44 22.53 -16.28 -11.65
C TYR A 44 21.12 -15.90 -12.08
N LEU A 45 20.34 -16.87 -12.59
CA LEU A 45 18.95 -16.64 -12.95
C LEU A 45 18.08 -16.62 -11.69
N THR A 46 17.37 -15.51 -11.47
CA THR A 46 16.41 -15.33 -10.39
C THR A 46 14.99 -15.41 -10.90
N PHE A 47 14.06 -15.83 -10.04
CA PHE A 47 12.68 -16.06 -10.45
C PHE A 47 11.68 -15.20 -9.68
N TYR A 48 10.76 -14.61 -10.45
CA TYR A 48 9.49 -14.10 -9.98
C TYR A 48 8.43 -15.19 -10.17
N ILE A 49 7.65 -15.46 -9.12
CA ILE A 49 6.56 -16.43 -9.18
C ILE A 49 5.27 -15.81 -8.69
N GLN A 50 4.26 -15.85 -9.56
CA GLN A 50 2.89 -15.53 -9.21
C GLN A 50 2.04 -16.80 -9.26
N LEU A 51 1.46 -17.18 -8.12
CA LEU A 51 0.57 -18.33 -8.04
C LEU A 51 -0.88 -17.85 -8.19
N ASN A 52 -1.39 -17.91 -9.42
CA ASN A 52 -2.79 -17.60 -9.74
C ASN A 52 -3.68 -18.85 -9.62
N LYS A 53 -4.91 -18.64 -9.12
CA LYS A 53 -5.93 -19.69 -8.89
C LYS A 53 -6.33 -20.47 -10.16
N GLN A 54 -6.15 -19.87 -11.34
CA GLN A 54 -6.59 -20.45 -12.62
C GLN A 54 -5.56 -21.40 -13.24
N ASN A 55 -4.26 -21.18 -13.03
CA ASN A 55 -3.23 -22.03 -13.65
C ASN A 55 -2.92 -23.28 -12.83
N TYR A 56 -3.33 -23.30 -11.57
CA TYR A 56 -3.05 -24.42 -10.70
C TYR A 56 -4.19 -24.68 -9.73
N ARG A 57 -4.83 -25.84 -9.87
CA ARG A 57 -5.68 -26.44 -8.84
C ARG A 57 -4.82 -26.91 -7.66
N TYR A 58 -4.02 -26.00 -7.08
CA TYR A 58 -3.28 -26.28 -5.85
C TYR A 58 -4.26 -26.24 -4.67
N THR A 59 -4.92 -27.36 -4.41
CA THR A 59 -5.47 -27.63 -3.08
C THR A 59 -4.31 -27.62 -2.06
N PRO A 60 -4.56 -27.35 -0.77
CA PRO A 60 -3.52 -27.44 0.27
C PRO A 60 -2.77 -28.79 0.32
N TYR A 61 -3.26 -29.82 -0.39
CA TYR A 61 -2.71 -31.17 -0.45
C TYR A 61 -2.09 -31.55 -1.80
N THR A 62 -2.08 -30.66 -2.80
CA THR A 62 -1.45 -30.99 -4.09
C THR A 62 0.05 -30.75 -4.00
N PRO A 63 0.86 -31.73 -4.43
CA PRO A 63 2.31 -31.61 -4.36
C PRO A 63 2.77 -30.44 -5.23
N THR A 64 3.69 -29.62 -4.70
CA THR A 64 4.42 -28.66 -5.53
C THR A 64 5.05 -29.40 -6.70
N PRO A 65 5.07 -28.81 -7.90
CA PRO A 65 5.84 -29.37 -8.99
C PRO A 65 7.28 -29.59 -8.56
N ARG A 66 7.86 -30.73 -8.95
CA ARG A 66 9.26 -31.06 -8.61
C ARG A 66 10.24 -29.97 -9.05
N TRP A 67 9.94 -29.24 -10.12
CA TRP A 67 10.77 -28.13 -10.61
C TRP A 67 10.81 -26.95 -9.63
N PHE A 68 9.73 -26.68 -8.90
CA PHE A 68 9.66 -25.57 -7.95
C PHE A 68 10.71 -25.73 -6.84
N ASN A 69 10.85 -26.94 -6.31
CA ASN A 69 11.86 -27.27 -5.30
C ASN A 69 13.31 -27.11 -5.82
N ARG A 70 13.54 -27.23 -7.14
CA ARG A 70 14.87 -27.06 -7.75
C ARG A 70 15.27 -25.59 -7.91
N ILE A 71 14.31 -24.68 -7.86
CA ILE A 71 14.56 -23.24 -8.08
C ILE A 71 14.31 -22.41 -6.83
N VAL A 72 13.85 -23.01 -5.73
CA VAL A 72 13.36 -22.31 -4.53
C VAL A 72 14.37 -21.31 -3.93
N ASN A 73 15.65 -21.66 -3.97
CA ASN A 73 16.76 -20.82 -3.50
C ASN A 73 17.06 -19.63 -4.41
N ARG A 74 16.50 -19.61 -5.62
CA ARG A 74 16.62 -18.55 -6.64
C ARG A 74 15.36 -17.69 -6.76
N ILE A 75 14.30 -18.00 -6.03
CA ILE A 75 13.07 -17.20 -6.01
C ILE A 75 13.34 -15.92 -5.21
N THR A 76 13.16 -14.77 -5.86
CA THR A 76 13.30 -13.44 -5.25
C THR A 76 11.96 -12.80 -4.90
N CYS A 77 10.90 -13.19 -5.61
CA CYS A 77 9.55 -12.71 -5.38
C CYS A 77 8.54 -13.85 -5.47
N LEU A 78 7.67 -13.96 -4.46
CA LEU A 78 6.59 -14.92 -4.41
C LEU A 78 5.27 -14.20 -4.12
N GLN A 79 4.32 -14.30 -5.04
CA GLN A 79 3.02 -13.66 -4.92
C GLN A 79 1.86 -14.65 -4.95
N SER A 80 0.89 -14.45 -4.06
CA SER A 80 -0.41 -15.12 -4.06
C SER A 80 -1.51 -14.12 -4.42
N THR A 81 -2.27 -14.40 -5.47
CA THR A 81 -3.44 -13.59 -5.85
C THR A 81 -4.77 -14.21 -5.41
N SER A 82 -4.75 -15.32 -4.67
CA SER A 82 -5.99 -16.01 -4.30
C SER A 82 -6.78 -15.20 -3.28
N GLN A 83 -7.87 -14.57 -3.72
CA GLN A 83 -8.74 -13.75 -2.86
C GLN A 83 -9.65 -14.59 -1.94
N ASN A 84 -10.06 -15.79 -2.38
CA ASN A 84 -11.25 -16.45 -1.82
C ASN A 84 -11.06 -17.83 -1.16
N LYS A 85 -9.88 -18.46 -1.18
CA LYS A 85 -9.65 -19.77 -0.51
C LYS A 85 -8.21 -19.82 0.00
N CYS A 86 -8.00 -20.48 1.14
CA CYS A 86 -6.72 -20.60 1.86
C CYS A 86 -5.53 -20.65 0.90
N GLY A 87 -4.55 -19.77 1.11
CA GLY A 87 -3.34 -19.78 0.30
C GLY A 87 -2.59 -21.09 0.51
N TYR A 88 -2.24 -21.76 -0.59
CA TYR A 88 -1.28 -22.86 -0.62
C TYR A 88 0.10 -22.41 -0.10
N ILE A 89 0.46 -21.15 -0.36
CA ILE A 89 1.77 -20.56 -0.02
C ILE A 89 2.09 -20.64 1.48
N PRO A 90 1.21 -20.22 2.41
CA PRO A 90 1.41 -20.42 3.85
C PRO A 90 1.87 -21.83 4.23
N GLU A 91 1.21 -22.87 3.74
CA GLU A 91 1.54 -24.25 4.12
C GLU A 91 2.83 -24.73 3.44
N TYR A 92 3.05 -24.35 2.19
CA TYR A 92 4.31 -24.66 1.51
C TYR A 92 5.52 -23.99 2.20
N LEU A 93 5.37 -22.73 2.58
CA LEU A 93 6.38 -21.98 3.31
C LEU A 93 6.62 -22.59 4.70
N ARG A 94 5.61 -23.14 5.37
CA ARG A 94 5.79 -23.84 6.66
C ARG A 94 6.87 -24.89 6.60
N GLN A 95 6.93 -25.63 5.49
CA GLN A 95 7.87 -26.73 5.27
C GLN A 95 9.19 -26.26 4.63
N ASN A 96 9.17 -25.21 3.80
CA ASN A 96 10.30 -24.86 2.94
C ASN A 96 10.88 -23.45 3.16
N ALA A 97 10.40 -22.67 4.13
CA ALA A 97 10.81 -21.26 4.33
C ALA A 97 12.33 -21.06 4.33
N GLN A 98 13.10 -21.94 5.00
CA GLN A 98 14.55 -21.84 5.08
C GLN A 98 15.26 -21.96 3.72
N LYS A 99 14.62 -22.59 2.73
CA LYS A 99 15.17 -22.74 1.37
C LYS A 99 15.04 -21.45 0.56
N PHE A 100 14.18 -20.51 0.98
CA PHE A 100 13.97 -19.21 0.34
C PHE A 100 15.03 -18.18 0.77
N ILE A 101 16.31 -18.52 0.58
CA ILE A 101 17.43 -17.69 1.02
C ILE A 101 17.50 -16.33 0.32
N ARG A 102 16.96 -16.21 -0.90
CA ARG A 102 16.97 -14.98 -1.72
C ARG A 102 15.61 -14.29 -1.81
N LEU A 103 14.59 -14.77 -1.09
CA LEU A 103 13.24 -14.19 -1.17
C LEU A 103 13.23 -12.80 -0.53
N GLN A 104 13.07 -11.79 -1.37
CA GLN A 104 13.04 -10.38 -0.98
C GLN A 104 11.61 -9.84 -0.89
N SER A 105 10.68 -10.39 -1.67
CA SER A 105 9.30 -9.93 -1.76
C SER A 105 8.31 -11.07 -1.59
N LEU A 106 7.36 -10.88 -0.66
CA LEU A 106 6.29 -11.84 -0.39
C LEU A 106 4.92 -11.16 -0.37
N THR A 107 4.00 -11.65 -1.18
CA THR A 107 2.59 -11.24 -1.16
C THR A 107 1.71 -12.45 -0.80
N ILE A 108 1.00 -12.39 0.32
CA ILE A 108 0.20 -13.50 0.84
C ILE A 108 -1.16 -13.06 1.39
N THR A 109 -2.16 -13.92 1.24
CA THR A 109 -3.45 -13.82 1.94
C THR A 109 -3.51 -14.92 2.98
N ILE A 110 -3.82 -14.56 4.23
CA ILE A 110 -3.88 -15.49 5.35
C ILE A 110 -5.27 -15.44 6.00
N ASN A 111 -5.73 -16.59 6.52
CA ASN A 111 -6.93 -16.65 7.33
C ASN A 111 -6.57 -16.63 8.83
N SER A 112 -7.59 -16.56 9.69
CA SER A 112 -7.42 -16.54 11.16
C SER A 112 -6.68 -17.78 11.69
N GLN A 113 -6.87 -18.95 11.08
CA GLN A 113 -6.26 -20.21 11.48
C GLN A 113 -4.75 -20.29 11.17
N GLN A 114 -4.28 -19.55 10.15
CA GLN A 114 -2.89 -19.58 9.68
C GLN A 114 -1.99 -18.54 10.36
N THR A 115 -2.55 -17.62 11.13
CA THR A 115 -1.82 -16.54 11.84
C THR A 115 -0.61 -17.06 12.62
N ASN A 116 -0.79 -18.13 13.38
CA ASN A 116 0.27 -18.74 14.20
C ASN A 116 1.39 -19.40 13.38
N ILE A 117 1.06 -19.91 12.20
CA ILE A 117 2.03 -20.58 11.33
C ILE A 117 2.88 -19.52 10.61
N ILE A 118 2.23 -18.43 10.16
CA ILE A 118 2.85 -17.38 9.36
C ILE A 118 3.94 -16.63 10.12
N TYR A 119 3.74 -16.28 11.39
CA TYR A 119 4.80 -15.56 12.10
C TYR A 119 6.08 -16.41 12.23
N ARG A 120 5.96 -17.75 12.40
CA ARG A 120 7.10 -18.67 12.46
C ARG A 120 7.82 -18.77 11.12
N ILE A 121 7.06 -18.72 10.04
CA ILE A 121 7.58 -18.72 8.67
C ILE A 121 8.36 -17.43 8.40
N LEU A 122 7.77 -16.27 8.70
CA LEU A 122 8.38 -14.98 8.36
C LEU A 122 9.74 -14.78 9.04
N ARG A 123 9.92 -15.28 10.27
CA ARG A 123 11.22 -15.28 10.97
C ARG A 123 12.30 -16.13 10.29
N LYS A 124 11.92 -17.08 9.43
CA LYS A 124 12.85 -17.97 8.71
C LYS A 124 13.22 -17.44 7.32
N LEU A 125 12.77 -16.23 6.95
CA LEU A 125 13.04 -15.61 5.65
C LEU A 125 14.12 -14.52 5.82
N PRO A 126 15.41 -14.85 5.67
CA PRO A 126 16.51 -13.97 6.08
C PRO A 126 16.67 -12.72 5.20
N SER A 127 16.08 -12.72 4.00
CA SER A 127 16.26 -11.66 3.00
C SER A 127 15.00 -10.85 2.75
N LEU A 128 13.94 -11.07 3.52
CA LEU A 128 12.62 -10.47 3.25
C LEU A 128 12.64 -8.96 3.51
N GLN A 129 12.46 -8.17 2.45
CA GLN A 129 12.47 -6.70 2.48
C GLN A 129 11.09 -6.09 2.22
N TYR A 130 10.25 -6.79 1.46
CA TYR A 130 8.89 -6.39 1.11
C TYR A 130 7.90 -7.47 1.56
N LEU A 131 6.87 -7.07 2.31
CA LEU A 131 5.76 -7.94 2.70
C LEU A 131 4.43 -7.25 2.38
N SER A 132 3.59 -7.90 1.57
CA SER A 132 2.18 -7.56 1.44
C SER A 132 1.33 -8.68 2.03
N ILE A 133 0.53 -8.37 3.04
CA ILE A 133 -0.31 -9.34 3.73
C ILE A 133 -1.77 -8.90 3.75
N THR A 134 -2.67 -9.81 3.39
CA THR A 134 -4.11 -9.63 3.55
C THR A 134 -4.60 -10.57 4.65
N CYS A 135 -5.14 -10.03 5.75
CA CYS A 135 -5.48 -10.84 6.92
C CYS A 135 -6.60 -10.28 7.80
N ASN A 136 -7.13 -11.14 8.67
CA ASN A 136 -7.76 -10.70 9.93
C ASN A 136 -6.64 -10.46 10.94
N ILE A 137 -6.61 -9.29 11.56
CA ILE A 137 -5.48 -8.86 12.37
C ILE A 137 -5.52 -9.47 13.77
N GLN A 138 -4.34 -9.89 14.24
CA GLN A 138 -4.06 -10.25 15.63
C GLN A 138 -2.80 -9.52 16.11
N ALA A 139 -2.77 -9.12 17.39
CA ALA A 139 -1.67 -8.37 17.99
C ALA A 139 -0.31 -9.09 17.85
N THR A 140 -0.32 -10.40 18.08
CA THR A 140 0.86 -11.27 18.04
C THR A 140 1.48 -11.31 16.64
N LEU A 141 0.66 -11.43 15.60
CA LEU A 141 1.11 -11.39 14.21
C LEU A 141 1.78 -10.05 13.89
N LEU A 142 1.15 -8.94 14.25
CA LEU A 142 1.69 -7.60 14.01
C LEU A 142 3.02 -7.39 14.74
N LYS A 143 3.09 -7.71 16.04
CA LYS A 143 4.33 -7.61 16.83
C LYS A 143 5.48 -8.36 16.15
N ASN A 144 5.19 -9.56 15.65
CA ASN A 144 6.17 -10.37 14.95
C ASN A 144 6.59 -9.79 13.61
N ILE A 145 5.65 -9.29 12.80
CA ILE A 145 5.98 -8.65 11.52
C ILE A 145 6.85 -7.41 11.76
N LEU A 146 6.47 -6.55 12.71
CA LEU A 146 7.20 -5.33 13.03
C LEU A 146 8.62 -5.61 13.53
N SER A 147 8.86 -6.78 14.13
CA SER A 147 10.18 -7.23 14.61
C SER A 147 11.11 -7.80 13.53
N ILE A 148 10.65 -7.97 12.29
CA ILE A 148 11.50 -8.46 11.20
C ILE A 148 12.51 -7.37 10.84
N SER A 149 13.79 -7.61 11.15
CA SER A 149 14.85 -6.61 10.99
C SER A 149 15.13 -6.22 9.53
N THR A 150 14.89 -7.12 8.58
CA THR A 150 15.14 -6.85 7.16
C THR A 150 13.97 -6.17 6.45
N LEU A 151 12.80 -6.11 7.09
CA LEU A 151 11.57 -5.61 6.48
C LEU A 151 11.61 -4.08 6.39
N ARG A 152 11.60 -3.56 5.15
CA ARG A 152 11.64 -2.11 4.85
C ARG A 152 10.31 -1.60 4.30
N ILE A 153 9.58 -2.45 3.59
CA ILE A 153 8.29 -2.11 2.97
C ILE A 153 7.24 -3.07 3.48
N PHE A 154 6.18 -2.53 4.09
CA PHE A 154 5.07 -3.32 4.60
C PHE A 154 3.74 -2.82 4.07
N GLN A 155 2.98 -3.70 3.45
CA GLN A 155 1.63 -3.46 2.98
C GLN A 155 0.66 -4.39 3.71
N LEU A 156 -0.32 -3.80 4.38
CA LEU A 156 -1.28 -4.49 5.24
C LEU A 156 -2.70 -4.23 4.75
N HIS A 157 -3.35 -5.26 4.26
CA HIS A 157 -4.76 -5.25 3.88
C HIS A 157 -5.58 -5.94 4.97
N ILE A 158 -6.49 -5.19 5.57
CA ILE A 158 -7.22 -5.60 6.76
C ILE A 158 -8.61 -6.00 6.35
N LYS A 159 -8.92 -7.29 6.50
CA LYS A 159 -10.29 -7.79 6.40
C LYS A 159 -11.02 -7.36 7.66
N GLU A 160 -10.95 -8.15 8.73
CA GLU A 160 -11.62 -7.83 10.00
C GLU A 160 -10.62 -7.48 11.11
N PHE A 161 -11.07 -6.62 12.03
CA PHE A 161 -10.34 -6.26 13.23
C PHE A 161 -10.92 -6.95 14.47
N LEU A 162 -10.09 -7.74 15.16
CA LEU A 162 -10.45 -8.34 16.45
C LEU A 162 -9.98 -7.40 17.57
N TRP A 163 -10.92 -6.97 18.42
CA TRP A 163 -10.85 -5.87 19.40
C TRP A 163 -9.79 -5.98 20.52
N ASN A 164 -8.88 -6.95 20.45
CA ASN A 164 -7.97 -7.28 21.55
C ASN A 164 -6.62 -6.55 21.49
N ILE A 165 -6.44 -5.55 20.63
CA ILE A 165 -5.20 -4.74 20.54
C ILE A 165 -5.42 -3.44 21.31
N ILE A 166 -5.23 -3.49 22.63
CA ILE A 166 -5.40 -2.31 23.50
C ILE A 166 -4.06 -1.62 23.80
N ASN A 167 -2.94 -2.31 23.64
CA ASN A 167 -1.62 -1.79 24.00
C ASN A 167 -0.75 -1.45 22.77
N PRO A 168 -0.05 -0.31 22.77
CA PRO A 168 0.90 0.04 21.71
C PRO A 168 1.97 -1.04 21.58
N LEU A 169 2.27 -1.41 20.33
CA LEU A 169 3.35 -2.35 20.02
C LEU A 169 4.66 -1.56 20.08
N HIS A 170 5.30 -1.54 21.25
CA HIS A 170 6.63 -0.94 21.44
C HIS A 170 7.72 -1.78 20.75
N VAL A 171 7.69 -1.85 19.42
CA VAL A 171 8.68 -2.55 18.60
C VAL A 171 9.31 -1.54 17.66
N ASN A 172 10.60 -1.26 17.82
CA ASN A 172 11.33 -0.39 16.91
C ASN A 172 11.52 -1.09 15.57
N SER A 173 10.74 -0.69 14.57
CA SER A 173 10.70 -1.35 13.27
C SER A 173 11.62 -0.65 12.26
N ASN A 174 12.18 -1.43 11.33
CA ASN A 174 12.96 -0.92 10.21
C ASN A 174 12.12 -0.52 8.99
N ILE A 175 10.79 -0.56 9.12
CA ILE A 175 9.87 -0.19 8.06
C ILE A 175 10.03 1.30 7.71
N GLU A 176 10.34 1.56 6.45
CA GLU A 176 10.48 2.89 5.85
C GLU A 176 9.23 3.29 5.07
N ILE A 177 8.52 2.31 4.53
CA ILE A 177 7.31 2.51 3.72
C ILE A 177 6.21 1.62 4.26
N PHE A 178 5.11 2.24 4.71
CA PHE A 178 3.97 1.53 5.25
C PHE A 178 2.69 1.88 4.50
N TYR A 179 2.01 0.85 4.00
CA TYR A 179 0.71 0.94 3.37
C TYR A 179 -0.29 0.17 4.23
N ILE A 180 -1.39 0.81 4.61
CA ILE A 180 -2.50 0.18 5.32
C ILE A 180 -3.79 0.43 4.56
N HIS A 181 -4.48 -0.65 4.24
CA HIS A 181 -5.74 -0.64 3.51
C HIS A 181 -6.81 -1.39 4.30
N PHE A 182 -7.89 -0.70 4.64
CA PHE A 182 -9.02 -1.27 5.34
C PHE A 182 -10.08 -1.74 4.33
N LEU A 183 -10.37 -3.04 4.33
CA LEU A 183 -11.42 -3.62 3.48
C LEU A 183 -12.81 -3.46 4.11
N TYR A 184 -12.90 -3.44 5.45
CA TYR A 184 -14.12 -3.21 6.23
C TYR A 184 -13.96 -2.04 7.23
N VAL A 185 -14.83 -1.96 8.25
CA VAL A 185 -14.85 -0.89 9.26
C VAL A 185 -13.50 -0.71 9.95
N ILE A 186 -13.12 0.55 10.15
CA ILE A 186 -11.79 0.96 10.63
C ILE A 186 -11.76 1.12 12.15
N ASP A 187 -10.70 0.62 12.76
CA ASP A 187 -10.29 0.98 14.12
C ASP A 187 -9.01 1.81 14.10
N TYR A 188 -9.10 3.09 14.46
CA TYR A 188 -7.98 4.02 14.48
C TYR A 188 -6.94 3.69 15.57
N ARG A 189 -7.34 2.98 16.63
CA ARG A 189 -6.43 2.56 17.71
C ARG A 189 -5.36 1.63 17.17
N LEU A 190 -5.71 0.82 16.16
CA LEU A 190 -4.75 -0.01 15.45
C LEU A 190 -3.66 0.81 14.77
N VAL A 191 -4.04 1.86 14.05
CA VAL A 191 -3.08 2.69 13.32
C VAL A 191 -2.11 3.35 14.30
N ASN A 192 -2.61 3.84 15.43
CA ASN A 192 -1.78 4.37 16.51
C ASN A 192 -0.80 3.31 17.04
N CYS A 193 -1.29 2.10 17.31
CA CYS A 193 -0.46 1.00 17.81
C CYS A 193 0.65 0.61 16.83
N LEU A 194 0.41 0.71 15.52
CA LEU A 194 1.38 0.38 14.48
C LEU A 194 2.43 1.47 14.31
N LEU A 195 2.01 2.73 14.23
CA LEU A 195 2.91 3.85 13.93
C LEU A 195 3.84 4.19 15.10
N ALA A 196 3.45 3.91 16.35
CA ALA A 196 4.24 4.24 17.54
C ALA A 196 5.65 3.63 17.54
N GLY A 197 5.88 2.54 16.81
CA GLY A 197 7.17 1.85 16.72
C GLY A 197 7.97 2.11 15.43
N MET A 198 7.47 2.92 14.50
CA MET A 198 8.04 3.05 13.15
C MET A 198 8.93 4.30 12.98
N SER A 199 9.98 4.44 13.79
CA SER A 199 10.84 5.64 13.81
C SER A 199 11.51 5.98 12.47
N LYS A 200 11.70 5.00 11.59
CA LYS A 200 12.31 5.15 10.25
C LYS A 200 11.29 5.40 9.14
N LEU A 201 10.01 5.59 9.47
CA LEU A 201 8.96 5.73 8.47
C LEU A 201 9.16 7.01 7.65
N ARG A 202 9.29 6.84 6.34
CA ARG A 202 9.43 7.91 5.34
C ARG A 202 8.16 8.12 4.54
N GLN A 203 7.37 7.07 4.35
CA GLN A 203 6.13 7.10 3.60
C GLN A 203 5.03 6.32 4.30
N LEU A 204 3.88 6.97 4.43
CA LEU A 204 2.65 6.40 5.00
C LEU A 204 1.51 6.55 3.99
N ASP A 205 0.83 5.45 3.68
CA ASP A 205 -0.42 5.44 2.89
C ASP A 205 -1.52 4.76 3.71
N ILE A 206 -2.59 5.49 4.01
CA ILE A 206 -3.77 5.00 4.70
C ILE A 206 -4.96 5.11 3.76
N SER A 207 -5.60 3.98 3.46
CA SER A 207 -6.76 3.92 2.57
C SER A 207 -7.85 2.96 3.07
N SER A 208 -9.05 3.11 2.53
CA SER A 208 -10.18 2.23 2.84
C SER A 208 -11.16 2.16 1.67
N ASN A 209 -11.86 1.02 1.55
CA ASN A 209 -12.99 0.88 0.62
C ASN A 209 -14.25 1.58 1.13
N HIS A 210 -14.37 1.74 2.44
CA HIS A 210 -15.49 2.42 3.09
C HIS A 210 -15.10 3.81 3.56
N ASP A 211 -16.08 4.67 3.74
CA ASP A 211 -15.86 5.99 4.30
C ASP A 211 -15.15 5.86 5.64
N LEU A 212 -13.95 6.42 5.70
CA LEU A 212 -13.18 6.41 6.92
C LEU A 212 -13.88 7.35 7.91
N CYS A 213 -14.73 6.81 8.76
CA CYS A 213 -15.10 7.42 10.03
C CYS A 213 -13.97 7.17 11.04
N ILE A 214 -12.77 7.64 10.70
CA ILE A 214 -11.71 7.72 11.69
C ILE A 214 -12.07 8.89 12.60
N SER A 215 -12.39 8.65 13.86
CA SER A 215 -12.18 9.71 14.85
C SER A 215 -10.67 9.82 15.04
N LEU A 216 -10.01 10.68 14.25
CA LEU A 216 -8.59 10.95 14.43
C LEU A 216 -8.41 11.65 15.76
N ASN A 217 -8.17 10.84 16.79
CA ASN A 217 -7.90 11.32 18.13
C ASN A 217 -6.55 12.05 18.13
N ARG A 218 -6.39 13.04 19.03
CA ARG A 218 -5.12 13.75 19.29
C ARG A 218 -3.91 12.81 19.35
N LYS A 219 -4.08 11.59 19.88
CA LYS A 219 -3.04 10.56 19.92
C LYS A 219 -2.46 10.18 18.55
N PHE A 220 -3.29 10.06 17.50
CA PHE A 220 -2.80 9.73 16.16
C PHE A 220 -1.91 10.85 15.62
N ASN A 221 -2.38 12.08 15.80
CA ASN A 221 -1.64 13.27 15.44
C ASN A 221 -0.29 13.26 16.14
N ASP A 222 -0.26 13.15 17.46
CA ASP A 222 1.00 13.16 18.20
C ASP A 222 1.98 12.07 17.74
N ILE A 223 1.49 10.88 17.39
CA ILE A 223 2.34 9.81 16.85
C ILE A 223 2.91 10.19 15.48
N ILE A 224 2.06 10.60 14.53
CA ILE A 224 2.53 11.00 13.18
C ILE A 224 3.54 12.14 13.26
N PHE A 225 3.27 13.11 14.12
CA PHE A 225 4.13 14.28 14.27
C PHE A 225 5.48 13.97 14.93
N ASN A 226 5.59 12.83 15.63
CA ASN A 226 6.86 12.34 16.16
C ASN A 226 7.67 11.53 15.12
N LEU A 227 7.13 11.25 13.93
CA LEU A 227 7.84 10.54 12.86
C LEU A 227 8.73 11.52 12.08
N LEU A 228 9.89 11.83 12.65
CA LEU A 228 10.82 12.84 12.12
C LEU A 228 11.29 12.58 10.68
N GLN A 229 11.30 11.33 10.22
CA GLN A 229 11.72 10.96 8.86
C GLN A 229 10.59 10.98 7.83
N LEU A 230 9.35 11.25 8.26
CA LEU A 230 8.17 11.17 7.40
C LEU A 230 8.18 12.30 6.37
N ARG A 231 8.25 11.90 5.09
CA ARG A 231 8.30 12.81 3.94
C ARG A 231 7.06 12.74 3.07
N THR A 232 6.37 11.60 3.06
CA THR A 232 5.18 11.38 2.23
C THR A 232 4.03 10.86 3.07
N ILE A 233 2.89 11.53 3.00
CA ILE A 233 1.62 11.06 3.59
C ILE A 233 0.59 10.98 2.49
N LYS A 234 -0.03 9.82 2.35
CA LYS A 234 -1.24 9.61 1.57
C LYS A 234 -2.36 9.17 2.49
N PHE A 235 -3.48 9.85 2.40
CA PHE A 235 -4.64 9.60 3.22
C PHE A 235 -5.90 9.70 2.36
N GLN A 236 -6.65 8.60 2.28
CA GLN A 236 -8.03 8.63 1.82
C GLN A 236 -8.92 8.78 3.05
N GLY A 237 -10.07 9.47 3.03
CA GLY A 237 -10.99 9.46 4.18
C GLY A 237 -12.11 10.48 4.13
N SER A 238 -12.72 10.81 5.29
CA SER A 238 -13.83 11.76 5.37
C SER A 238 -13.40 13.17 5.82
N GLU A 239 -14.26 14.16 5.59
CA GLU A 239 -13.99 15.58 5.85
C GLU A 239 -13.60 15.93 7.30
N HIS A 240 -14.33 15.40 8.29
CA HIS A 240 -14.15 15.76 9.70
C HIS A 240 -12.72 15.49 10.19
N ILE A 241 -12.07 14.51 9.58
CA ILE A 241 -10.71 14.09 9.87
C ILE A 241 -9.69 15.14 9.41
N LEU A 242 -9.96 15.75 8.25
CA LEU A 242 -9.04 16.60 7.56
C LEU A 242 -8.75 17.89 8.33
N CYS A 243 -9.79 18.50 8.93
CA CYS A 243 -9.64 19.75 9.70
C CYS A 243 -8.66 19.58 10.87
N ILE A 244 -8.83 18.51 11.64
CA ILE A 244 -8.00 18.21 12.81
C ILE A 244 -6.59 17.88 12.36
N PHE A 245 -6.43 16.99 11.38
CA PHE A 245 -5.14 16.59 10.85
C PHE A 245 -4.31 17.78 10.35
N LEU A 246 -4.92 18.64 9.52
CA LEU A 246 -4.23 19.81 8.96
C LEU A 246 -3.88 20.85 10.03
N LYS A 247 -4.76 21.10 11.00
CA LYS A 247 -4.46 22.02 12.12
C LYS A 247 -3.18 21.61 12.87
N HIS A 248 -2.99 20.32 13.11
CA HIS A 248 -1.76 19.84 13.74
C HIS A 248 -0.57 19.81 12.77
N LEU A 249 -0.80 19.57 11.48
CA LEU A 249 0.24 19.59 10.45
C LEU A 249 0.92 20.96 10.36
N GLN A 250 0.15 22.04 10.54
CA GLN A 250 0.66 23.42 10.58
C GLN A 250 1.76 23.63 11.63
N THR A 251 1.70 22.89 12.74
CA THR A 251 2.53 23.14 13.92
C THR A 251 3.69 22.17 14.09
N LYS A 252 3.68 21.00 13.42
CA LYS A 252 4.57 19.90 13.82
C LYS A 252 5.31 19.10 12.72
N ILE A 253 5.07 19.25 11.40
CA ILE A 253 5.89 18.53 10.38
C ILE A 253 6.77 19.50 9.58
N HIS A 254 8.06 19.50 9.89
CA HIS A 254 9.06 20.28 9.16
C HIS A 254 9.58 19.57 7.89
N ASN A 255 9.43 18.24 7.80
CA ASN A 255 10.08 17.42 6.76
C ASN A 255 9.12 16.87 5.68
N LEU A 256 7.84 17.28 5.69
CA LEU A 256 6.85 16.76 4.75
C LEU A 256 7.07 17.34 3.36
N GLN A 257 7.38 16.48 2.40
CA GLN A 257 7.59 16.86 1.00
C GLN A 257 6.33 16.62 0.17
N ARG A 258 5.58 15.55 0.45
CA ARG A 258 4.44 15.13 -0.35
C ARG A 258 3.22 14.84 0.51
N LEU A 259 2.10 15.44 0.13
CA LEU A 259 0.81 15.22 0.77
C LEU A 259 -0.23 14.84 -0.28
N HIS A 260 -0.79 13.64 -0.18
CA HIS A 260 -1.89 13.18 -1.00
C HIS A 260 -3.11 12.96 -0.13
N LEU A 261 -4.18 13.69 -0.41
CA LEU A 261 -5.44 13.65 0.31
C LEU A 261 -6.56 13.31 -0.66
N ASN A 262 -7.30 12.24 -0.40
CA ASN A 262 -8.48 11.86 -1.16
C ASN A 262 -9.70 11.79 -0.23
N ILE A 263 -10.48 12.84 -0.21
CA ILE A 263 -11.47 13.09 0.84
C ILE A 263 -12.88 12.97 0.27
N LYS A 264 -13.74 12.24 0.96
CA LYS A 264 -15.18 12.24 0.73
C LYS A 264 -15.83 13.14 1.76
N CYS A 265 -16.39 14.25 1.30
CA CYS A 265 -17.20 15.15 2.08
C CYS A 265 -18.67 14.82 1.84
N ARG A 266 -19.47 14.80 2.89
CA ARG A 266 -20.92 14.68 2.71
C ARG A 266 -21.47 15.96 2.09
N PHE A 267 -21.04 17.13 2.58
CA PHE A 267 -21.50 18.40 2.05
C PHE A 267 -20.38 19.44 1.98
N PHE A 268 -20.32 20.20 0.90
CA PHE A 268 -19.55 21.42 0.80
C PHE A 268 -20.37 22.56 1.38
N ASN A 269 -20.10 22.94 2.63
CA ASN A 269 -20.70 24.09 3.28
C ASN A 269 -19.72 25.29 3.32
N GLU A 270 -20.18 26.42 3.85
CA GLU A 270 -19.36 27.62 4.03
C GLU A 270 -18.11 27.35 4.88
N ASP A 271 -18.24 26.54 5.94
CA ASP A 271 -17.13 26.16 6.81
C ASP A 271 -16.04 25.39 6.05
N PHE A 272 -16.40 24.49 5.14
CA PHE A 272 -15.44 23.78 4.29
C PHE A 272 -14.60 24.75 3.47
N PHE A 273 -15.25 25.69 2.77
CA PHE A 273 -14.56 26.67 1.93
C PHE A 273 -13.69 27.62 2.76
N ARG A 274 -14.21 28.07 3.90
CA ARG A 274 -13.47 28.88 4.85
C ARG A 274 -12.22 28.15 5.36
N ASN A 275 -12.35 26.88 5.74
CA ASN A 275 -11.24 26.04 6.18
C ASN A 275 -10.19 25.86 5.07
N LEU A 276 -10.64 25.56 3.85
CA LEU A 276 -9.77 25.38 2.71
C LEU A 276 -8.93 26.62 2.41
N ILE A 277 -9.57 27.80 2.37
CA ILE A 277 -8.92 29.06 1.99
C ILE A 277 -8.02 29.58 3.11
N PHE A 278 -8.53 29.67 4.34
CA PHE A 278 -7.85 30.40 5.40
C PHE A 278 -6.92 29.51 6.24
N TYR A 279 -7.12 28.19 6.25
CA TYR A 279 -6.38 27.29 7.12
C TYR A 279 -5.56 26.26 6.35
N TRP A 280 -6.14 25.59 5.35
CA TRP A 280 -5.45 24.50 4.65
C TRP A 280 -4.46 25.00 3.61
N TYR A 281 -4.85 26.00 2.82
CA TYR A 281 -4.00 26.55 1.77
C TYR A 281 -2.63 27.05 2.28
N PRO A 282 -2.54 27.84 3.37
CA PRO A 282 -1.24 28.27 3.90
C PRO A 282 -0.32 27.12 4.29
N ILE A 283 -0.88 25.97 4.68
CA ILE A 283 -0.12 24.75 5.01
C ILE A 283 0.39 24.10 3.73
N TRP A 284 -0.49 23.93 2.73
CA TRP A 284 -0.13 23.35 1.44
C TRP A 284 0.98 24.12 0.73
N ASN A 285 1.04 25.45 0.94
CA ASN A 285 2.09 26.24 0.33
C ASN A 285 3.50 25.89 0.85
N LYS A 286 3.60 25.34 2.07
CA LYS A 286 4.87 24.90 2.68
C LYS A 286 5.31 23.51 2.24
N ILE A 287 4.46 22.76 1.54
CA ILE A 287 4.72 21.39 1.09
C ILE A 287 5.11 21.45 -0.40
N GLU A 288 6.13 20.68 -0.78
CA GLU A 288 6.65 20.66 -2.16
C GLU A 288 5.58 20.22 -3.16
N LYS A 289 4.87 19.12 -2.86
CA LYS A 289 3.81 18.58 -3.72
C LYS A 289 2.55 18.25 -2.93
N VAL A 290 1.43 18.77 -3.38
CA VAL A 290 0.13 18.50 -2.77
C VAL A 290 -0.85 18.02 -3.82
N TYR A 291 -1.40 16.83 -3.62
CA TYR A 291 -2.53 16.33 -4.36
C TYR A 291 -3.72 16.25 -3.42
N PHE A 292 -4.76 17.01 -3.70
CA PHE A 292 -5.97 17.07 -2.91
C PHE A 292 -7.16 16.83 -3.84
N ARG A 293 -7.82 15.69 -3.65
CA ARG A 293 -9.08 15.33 -4.30
C ARG A 293 -10.16 15.34 -3.24
N VAL A 294 -11.24 16.06 -3.49
CA VAL A 294 -12.43 16.02 -2.64
C VAL A 294 -13.65 15.68 -3.47
N GLU A 295 -14.51 14.84 -2.94
CA GLU A 295 -15.78 14.46 -3.55
C GLU A 295 -16.89 14.77 -2.55
N GLY A 296 -17.94 15.47 -2.95
CA GLY A 296 -19.07 15.74 -2.07
C GLY A 296 -20.22 16.48 -2.75
N TYR A 297 -21.23 16.84 -1.96
CA TYR A 297 -22.43 17.51 -2.45
C TYR A 297 -22.47 18.98 -2.02
N ILE A 298 -22.85 19.91 -2.90
CA ILE A 298 -23.15 21.29 -2.46
C ILE A 298 -24.61 21.35 -2.02
N LEU A 299 -24.87 21.48 -0.72
CA LEU A 299 -26.19 21.86 -0.22
C LEU A 299 -26.26 23.39 -0.21
N SER A 300 -26.75 23.97 -1.30
CA SER A 300 -27.12 25.38 -1.31
C SER A 300 -28.45 25.59 -2.01
N ASN A 301 -29.40 26.19 -1.28
CA ASN A 301 -30.62 26.74 -1.87
C ASN A 301 -30.36 28.11 -2.53
N ASP A 302 -29.18 28.69 -2.34
CA ASP A 302 -28.78 29.98 -2.89
C ASP A 302 -27.62 29.84 -3.91
N SER A 303 -27.97 29.95 -5.19
CA SER A 303 -27.02 29.93 -6.30
C SER A 303 -25.99 31.07 -6.24
N LYS A 304 -26.30 32.19 -5.57
CA LYS A 304 -25.38 33.34 -5.45
C LYS A 304 -24.20 33.02 -4.55
N GLN A 305 -24.43 32.36 -3.41
CA GLN A 305 -23.38 32.04 -2.44
C GLN A 305 -22.37 31.02 -3.00
N THR A 306 -22.86 29.97 -3.67
CA THR A 306 -22.00 28.98 -4.36
C THR A 306 -21.12 29.64 -5.44
N ASN A 307 -21.68 30.60 -6.18
CA ASN A 307 -20.94 31.35 -7.20
C ASN A 307 -19.89 32.28 -6.58
N GLN A 308 -20.16 32.85 -5.40
CA GLN A 308 -19.19 33.64 -4.66
C GLN A 308 -17.99 32.80 -4.22
N TYR A 309 -18.20 31.59 -3.67
CA TYR A 309 -17.10 30.69 -3.31
C TYR A 309 -16.28 30.24 -4.51
N LYS A 310 -16.93 29.92 -5.63
CA LYS A 310 -16.24 29.63 -6.90
C LYS A 310 -15.36 30.80 -7.33
N LYS A 311 -15.88 32.03 -7.28
CA LYS A 311 -15.10 33.24 -7.61
C LYS A 311 -13.92 33.42 -6.67
N ILE A 312 -14.11 33.28 -5.36
CA ILE A 312 -13.03 33.40 -4.37
C ILE A 312 -11.94 32.34 -4.63
N LEU A 313 -12.31 31.08 -4.90
CA LEU A 313 -11.35 30.02 -5.21
C LEU A 313 -10.59 30.29 -6.52
N ILE A 314 -11.26 30.81 -7.55
CA ILE A 314 -10.61 31.18 -8.82
C ILE A 314 -9.64 32.35 -8.60
N ILE A 315 -10.06 33.39 -7.86
CA ILE A 315 -9.23 34.55 -7.55
C ILE A 315 -8.00 34.10 -6.75
N LYS A 316 -8.20 33.32 -5.69
CA LYS A 316 -7.10 32.76 -4.90
C LYS A 316 -6.19 31.90 -5.77
N ASN A 317 -6.71 31.00 -6.60
CA ASN A 317 -5.88 30.19 -7.48
C ASN A 317 -5.04 31.05 -8.45
N LYS A 318 -5.60 32.16 -8.96
CA LYS A 318 -4.86 33.13 -9.78
C LYS A 318 -3.78 33.87 -8.99
N GLU A 319 -4.08 34.34 -7.78
CA GLU A 319 -3.09 34.95 -6.86
C GLU A 319 -1.92 34.00 -6.56
N LEU A 320 -2.13 32.70 -6.77
CA LEU A 320 -1.19 31.63 -6.51
C LEU A 320 -0.65 31.04 -7.82
N ASN A 321 -0.55 31.83 -8.89
CA ASN A 321 0.00 31.42 -10.19
C ASN A 321 -0.63 30.15 -10.77
N ASN A 322 -1.93 29.95 -10.58
CA ASN A 322 -2.68 28.76 -11.00
C ASN A 322 -2.10 27.45 -10.42
N CYS A 323 -1.60 27.49 -9.19
CA CYS A 323 -1.08 26.31 -8.47
C CYS A 323 -2.10 25.17 -8.30
N PHE A 324 -3.36 25.32 -8.70
CA PHE A 324 -4.39 24.28 -8.58
C PHE A 324 -5.19 24.10 -9.87
N LYS A 325 -5.46 22.85 -10.23
CA LYS A 325 -6.42 22.51 -11.28
C LYS A 325 -7.80 22.21 -10.69
N ILE A 326 -8.58 23.25 -10.44
CA ILE A 326 -9.96 23.12 -9.96
C ILE A 326 -10.87 22.63 -11.10
N GLN A 327 -11.34 21.39 -11.02
CA GLN A 327 -12.28 20.83 -12.00
C GLN A 327 -13.60 20.46 -11.34
N TRP A 328 -14.62 21.30 -11.49
CA TRP A 328 -15.98 20.99 -11.04
C TRP A 328 -16.61 19.98 -12.02
N ILE A 329 -16.83 18.74 -11.56
CA ILE A 329 -17.53 17.71 -12.35
C ILE A 329 -18.95 17.63 -11.81
N LEU A 330 -19.93 18.14 -12.56
CA LEU A 330 -21.35 17.96 -12.25
C LEU A 330 -21.83 16.67 -12.91
N PRO A 331 -22.35 15.67 -12.18
CA PRO A 331 -23.01 14.56 -12.84
C PRO A 331 -24.32 15.06 -13.47
N ASN A 332 -24.61 14.56 -14.66
CA ASN A 332 -25.95 14.66 -15.23
C ASN A 332 -26.91 13.95 -14.26
N TYR A 333 -27.78 14.71 -13.59
CA TYR A 333 -29.12 14.39 -13.07
C TYR A 333 -29.45 15.25 -11.83
N GLN A 334 -30.70 15.69 -11.78
CA GLN A 334 -31.23 16.72 -10.89
C GLN A 334 -31.10 16.37 -9.39
N ILE A 335 -30.97 17.42 -8.57
CA ILE A 335 -31.07 17.50 -7.09
C ILE A 335 -29.81 17.13 -6.28
N SER A 336 -28.74 16.59 -6.87
CA SER A 336 -27.46 16.48 -6.15
C SER A 336 -26.26 16.70 -7.07
N LEU A 337 -25.63 17.87 -6.96
CA LEU A 337 -24.38 18.13 -7.64
C LEU A 337 -23.29 17.39 -6.87
N ASN A 338 -22.95 16.16 -7.28
CA ASN A 338 -21.60 15.67 -6.96
C ASN A 338 -20.64 16.70 -7.53
N THR A 339 -19.72 17.16 -6.71
CA THR A 339 -18.64 18.03 -7.12
C THR A 339 -17.36 17.34 -6.73
N ILE A 340 -16.50 17.16 -7.72
CA ILE A 340 -15.11 16.79 -7.48
C ILE A 340 -14.32 18.11 -7.43
N LEU A 341 -13.49 18.30 -6.41
CA LEU A 341 -12.52 19.38 -6.33
C LEU A 341 -11.14 18.74 -6.39
N ILE A 342 -10.44 18.91 -7.52
CA ILE A 342 -9.04 18.52 -7.65
C ILE A 342 -8.19 19.76 -7.42
N ILE A 343 -7.15 19.63 -6.62
CA ILE A 343 -6.19 20.66 -6.26
C ILE A 343 -4.83 19.97 -6.34
N SER A 344 -4.03 20.35 -7.33
CA SER A 344 -2.73 19.74 -7.60
C SER A 344 -1.68 20.85 -7.72
N LYS A 345 -0.77 20.92 -6.75
CA LYS A 345 0.39 21.83 -6.74
C LYS A 345 1.64 21.11 -7.20
#